data_AF-A0A939AIZ7-F1
#
_entry.id   AF-A0A939AIZ7-F1
#
_cell.length_a   1.000
_cell.length_b   1.000
_cell.length_c   1.000
_cell.angle_alpha   90.00
_cell.angle_beta   90.00
_cell.angle_gamma   90.00
#
_symmetry.space_group_name_H-M   'P 1'
#
loop_
_entity.id
_entity.type
_entity.pdbx_description
1 polymer ?
#
loop_
_entity_poly.entity_id
_entity_poly.type
_entity_poly.pdbx_seq_one_letter_code
_entity_poly.pdbx_strand_id
1 'polypeptide(L)'
;MITATLAVPILGAVVLGMLPRDNVRLIRQTAVALGAIALILSLFLWVGFDRNREGMQFVERVPWIPSVGIQYLVGVDGLSLPLVVLTTLLTLLAILASMHIDLRPREYFALLLVLEAGVLGVFTSLDMFLFFLFWEVELIPMYLLIGIWGGARREYAAIKFVIYTLVGSALMLVGILALYFNSPAPHTFDMLLLGQFEWSRSFALIVFPILFFGFAVKLPVVPFHTWLPHAHVEAPTAVSVLLAGVLLKMGGYGMLRLCLTILPDAAREYAFWIGILASVNVLYGALVVLAQRDLKAVVAYSSVSQMGYVLLGIAGLTSISLAG
;
A
#
# COMPACT_ATOMS: atom_id res chain seq x y z
N MET A 1 -0.29 17.44 11.28
CA MET A 1 -0.45 16.17 12.04
C MET A 1 -0.09 14.97 11.18
N ILE A 2 -0.46 14.92 9.90
CA ILE A 2 -0.10 13.82 9.01
C ILE A 2 1.43 13.74 8.84
N THR A 3 2.09 14.89 8.65
CA THR A 3 3.56 14.92 8.54
C THR A 3 4.22 14.39 9.80
N ALA A 4 3.66 14.60 10.99
CA ALA A 4 4.18 14.01 12.22
C ALA A 4 4.03 12.48 12.22
N THR A 5 2.86 11.97 11.84
CA THR A 5 2.61 10.52 11.71
C THR A 5 3.55 9.86 10.69
N LEU A 6 3.88 10.55 9.59
CA LEU A 6 4.86 10.07 8.60
C LEU A 6 6.32 10.20 9.09
N ALA A 7 6.65 11.28 9.80
CA ALA A 7 8.01 11.55 10.24
C ALA A 7 8.46 10.61 11.37
N VAL A 8 7.56 10.21 12.27
CA VAL A 8 7.89 9.31 13.39
C VAL A 8 8.55 8.00 12.95
N PRO A 9 7.98 7.21 12.02
CA PRO A 9 8.64 5.98 11.58
C PRO A 9 9.94 6.25 10.79
N ILE A 10 10.01 7.33 9.99
CA ILE A 10 11.21 7.68 9.23
C ILE A 10 12.37 8.05 10.18
N LEU A 11 12.13 9.01 11.08
CA LEU A 11 13.12 9.44 12.07
C LEU A 11 13.42 8.31 13.05
N GLY A 12 12.41 7.51 13.39
CA GLY A 12 12.53 6.34 14.24
C GLY A 12 13.48 5.29 13.66
N ALA A 13 13.41 5.03 12.35
CA ALA A 13 14.34 4.14 11.68
C ALA A 13 15.79 4.66 11.74
N VAL A 14 15.99 5.98 11.58
CA VAL A 14 17.32 6.61 11.72
C VAL A 14 17.83 6.49 13.15
N VAL A 15 17.00 6.81 14.14
CA VAL A 15 17.34 6.68 15.56
C VAL A 15 17.74 5.25 15.89
N LEU A 16 16.96 4.25 15.47
CA LEU A 16 17.31 2.84 15.65
C LEU A 16 18.64 2.50 14.97
N GLY A 17 18.88 2.99 13.74
CA GLY A 17 20.13 2.78 13.01
C GLY A 17 21.38 3.32 13.72
N MET A 18 21.22 4.36 14.53
CA MET A 18 22.30 4.98 15.32
C MET A 18 22.55 4.30 16.68
N LEU A 19 21.65 3.42 17.14
CA LEU A 19 21.84 2.73 18.41
C LEU A 19 23.00 1.71 18.36
N PRO A 20 23.69 1.50 19.50
CA PRO A 20 24.69 0.44 19.64
C PRO A 20 24.09 -0.93 19.35
N ARG A 21 24.77 -1.72 18.50
CA ARG A 21 24.29 -3.05 18.05
C ARG A 21 24.11 -4.04 19.20
N ASP A 22 24.91 -3.90 20.25
CA ASP A 22 24.96 -4.86 21.36
C ASP A 22 23.82 -4.66 22.38
N ASN A 23 23.18 -3.48 22.39
CA ASN A 23 22.11 -3.18 23.34
C ASN A 23 20.73 -3.55 22.78
N VAL A 24 20.49 -4.86 22.64
CA VAL A 24 19.25 -5.42 22.09
C VAL A 24 18.01 -4.96 22.86
N ARG A 25 18.12 -4.82 24.19
CA ARG A 25 17.01 -4.33 25.04
C ARG A 25 16.62 -2.90 24.66
N LEU A 26 17.60 -2.01 24.52
CA LEU A 26 17.36 -0.62 24.14
C LEU A 26 16.74 -0.52 22.74
N ILE A 27 17.23 -1.30 21.78
CA ILE A 27 16.69 -1.37 20.41
C ILE A 27 15.20 -1.74 20.44
N ARG A 28 14.84 -2.82 21.16
CA ARG A 28 13.46 -3.31 21.27
C ARG A 28 12.55 -2.29 21.95
N GLN A 29 12.99 -1.69 23.05
CA GLN A 29 12.23 -0.67 23.77
C GLN A 29 12.01 0.58 22.91
N THR A 30 13.03 1.00 22.17
CA THR A 30 12.94 2.16 21.27
C THR A 30 11.97 1.89 20.12
N ALA A 31 12.03 0.69 19.50
CA ALA A 31 11.10 0.31 18.45
C ALA A 31 9.63 0.31 18.92
N VAL A 32 9.36 -0.23 20.11
CA VAL A 32 8.01 -0.21 20.71
C VAL A 32 7.55 1.21 20.99
N ALA A 33 8.41 2.04 21.57
CA ALA A 33 8.07 3.42 21.87
C ALA A 33 7.70 4.19 20.60
N LEU A 34 8.49 4.04 19.52
CA LEU A 34 8.24 4.68 18.23
C LEU A 34 6.94 4.20 17.58
N GLY A 35 6.71 2.87 17.55
CA GLY A 35 5.46 2.31 17.02
C GLY A 35 4.23 2.73 17.84
N ALA A 36 4.36 2.84 19.17
CA ALA A 36 3.29 3.33 20.04
C ALA A 36 3.00 4.82 19.80
N ILE A 37 4.03 5.65 19.59
CA ILE A 37 3.86 7.06 19.23
C ILE A 37 3.13 7.18 17.89
N ALA A 38 3.51 6.40 16.88
CA ALA A 38 2.83 6.39 15.57
C ALA A 38 1.34 6.04 15.69
N LEU A 39 1.01 5.00 16.47
CA LEU A 39 -0.38 4.63 16.75
C LEU A 39 -1.14 5.72 17.51
N ILE A 40 -0.53 6.34 18.51
CA ILE A 40 -1.16 7.45 19.25
C ILE A 40 -1.49 8.62 18.29
N LEU A 41 -0.55 8.98 17.41
CA LEU A 41 -0.77 10.03 16.42
C LEU A 41 -1.89 9.68 15.41
N SER A 42 -1.97 8.43 14.95
CA SER A 42 -3.06 7.98 14.07
C SER A 42 -4.42 7.97 14.79
N LEU A 43 -4.45 7.64 16.08
CA LEU A 43 -5.67 7.72 16.89
C LEU A 43 -6.09 9.18 17.15
N PHE A 44 -5.16 10.11 17.29
CA PHE A 44 -5.50 11.53 17.34
C PHE A 44 -6.11 12.02 16.02
N LEU A 45 -5.61 11.56 14.87
CA LEU A 45 -6.26 11.81 13.58
C LEU A 45 -7.67 11.20 13.55
N TRP A 46 -7.85 9.99 14.09
CA TRP A 46 -9.16 9.32 14.14
C TRP A 46 -10.20 10.07 14.97
N VAL A 47 -9.81 10.52 16.17
CA VAL A 47 -10.71 11.27 17.07
C VAL A 47 -10.98 12.68 16.54
N GLY A 48 -10.00 13.30 15.89
CA GLY A 48 -10.15 14.63 15.31
C GLY A 48 -10.88 14.68 13.96
N PHE A 49 -11.21 13.52 13.36
CA PHE A 49 -11.85 13.45 12.05
C PHE A 49 -13.35 13.76 12.13
N ASP A 50 -13.81 14.76 11.38
CA ASP A 50 -15.22 15.12 11.31
C ASP A 50 -15.96 14.24 10.29
N ARG A 51 -16.80 13.32 10.76
CA ARG A 51 -17.55 12.40 9.90
C ARG A 51 -18.67 13.06 9.10
N ASN A 52 -19.10 14.26 9.49
CA ASN A 52 -20.16 15.00 8.80
C ASN A 52 -19.60 15.84 7.64
N ARG A 53 -18.28 15.98 7.55
CA ARG A 53 -17.61 16.74 6.50
C ARG A 53 -17.08 15.81 5.42
N GLU A 54 -17.59 15.98 4.20
CA GLU A 54 -17.10 15.28 3.02
C GLU A 54 -15.73 15.80 2.56
N GLY A 55 -14.96 14.91 1.91
CA GLY A 55 -13.67 15.23 1.30
C GLY A 55 -12.46 15.08 2.22
N MET A 56 -11.33 15.61 1.76
CA MET A 56 -10.03 15.50 2.43
C MET A 56 -9.94 16.40 3.65
N GLN A 57 -9.43 15.85 4.75
CA GLN A 57 -9.17 16.52 6.01
C GLN A 57 -7.68 16.44 6.36
N PHE A 58 -7.25 17.28 7.30
CA PHE A 58 -5.85 17.41 7.71
C PHE A 58 -4.89 17.63 6.54
N VAL A 59 -5.33 18.39 5.52
CA VAL A 59 -4.57 18.59 4.29
C VAL A 59 -3.37 19.50 4.56
N GLU A 60 -2.18 19.01 4.21
CA GLU A 60 -0.93 19.75 4.29
C GLU A 60 -0.37 19.85 2.85
N ARG A 61 -0.17 21.08 2.36
CA ARG A 61 0.28 21.37 0.99
C ARG A 61 1.53 22.25 1.04
N VAL A 62 2.64 21.75 0.52
CA VAL A 62 3.89 22.50 0.37
C VAL A 62 4.46 22.26 -1.04
N PRO A 63 4.81 23.31 -1.80
CA PRO A 63 5.49 23.14 -3.08
C PRO A 63 6.83 22.43 -2.89
N TRP A 64 7.09 21.35 -3.64
CA TRP A 64 8.34 20.60 -3.52
C TRP A 64 9.26 20.81 -4.74
N ILE A 65 8.76 20.51 -5.94
CA ILE A 65 9.49 20.75 -7.20
C ILE A 65 8.56 21.52 -8.16
N PRO A 66 8.46 22.86 -8.01
CA PRO A 66 7.47 23.66 -8.73
C PRO A 66 7.61 23.61 -10.25
N SER A 67 8.83 23.42 -10.78
CA SER A 67 9.11 23.37 -12.22
C SER A 67 8.41 22.23 -12.95
N VAL A 68 8.00 21.18 -12.24
CA VAL A 68 7.30 20.00 -12.77
C VAL A 68 5.99 19.72 -12.00
N GLY A 69 5.50 20.69 -11.24
CA GLY A 69 4.21 20.58 -10.55
C GLY A 69 4.16 19.56 -9.40
N ILE A 70 5.30 19.10 -8.88
CA ILE A 70 5.34 18.14 -7.75
C ILE A 70 5.20 18.89 -6.43
N GLN A 71 4.31 18.38 -5.57
CA GLN A 71 3.99 18.97 -4.27
C GLN A 71 4.12 17.91 -3.16
N TYR A 72 4.53 18.36 -1.98
CA TYR A 72 4.20 17.62 -0.76
C TYR A 72 2.74 17.91 -0.43
N LEU A 73 1.84 17.11 -1.02
CA LEU A 73 0.40 17.18 -0.78
C LEU A 73 -0.06 15.90 -0.11
N VAL A 74 -0.43 16.02 1.16
CA VAL A 74 -0.93 14.91 1.97
C VAL A 74 -2.27 15.27 2.61
N GLY A 75 -3.10 14.27 2.85
CA GLY A 75 -4.43 14.42 3.45
C GLY A 75 -5.03 13.04 3.77
N VAL A 76 -6.11 13.04 4.54
CA VAL A 76 -6.88 11.81 4.80
C VAL A 76 -8.38 12.07 4.66
N ASP A 77 -9.09 11.09 4.15
CA ASP A 77 -10.56 11.05 4.12
C ASP A 77 -11.06 9.74 4.77
N GLY A 78 -12.36 9.45 4.62
CA GLY A 78 -12.97 8.23 5.15
C GLY A 78 -12.41 6.92 4.58
N LEU A 79 -11.71 6.96 3.44
CA LEU A 79 -11.03 5.80 2.86
C LEU A 79 -9.60 5.65 3.42
N SER A 80 -8.84 6.74 3.49
CA SER A 80 -7.44 6.74 3.93
C SER A 80 -7.30 6.51 5.44
N LEU A 81 -8.15 7.13 6.24
CA LEU A 81 -8.00 7.16 7.69
C LEU A 81 -8.05 5.77 8.35
N PRO A 82 -9.01 4.87 8.03
CA PRO A 82 -9.01 3.50 8.57
C PRO A 82 -7.72 2.74 8.23
N LEU A 83 -7.18 2.94 7.02
CA LEU A 83 -5.96 2.27 6.56
C LEU A 83 -4.72 2.81 7.27
N VAL A 84 -4.67 4.12 7.56
CA VAL A 84 -3.62 4.75 8.39
C VAL A 84 -3.61 4.17 9.80
N VAL A 85 -4.78 4.10 10.46
CA VAL A 85 -4.88 3.52 11.82
C VAL A 85 -4.50 2.04 11.81
N LEU A 86 -5.02 1.27 10.85
CA LEU A 86 -4.70 -0.15 10.70
C LEU A 86 -3.19 -0.37 10.50
N THR A 87 -2.52 0.47 9.72
CA THR A 87 -1.07 0.40 9.46
C THR A 87 -0.27 0.59 10.74
N THR A 88 -0.55 1.65 11.50
CA THR A 88 0.17 1.90 12.77
C THR A 88 -0.11 0.81 13.81
N LEU A 89 -1.35 0.31 13.88
CA LEU A 89 -1.73 -0.76 14.81
C LEU A 89 -0.99 -2.06 14.48
N LEU A 90 -1.05 -2.50 13.22
CA LEU A 90 -0.41 -3.75 12.81
C LEU A 90 1.11 -3.66 12.86
N THR A 91 1.70 -2.49 12.63
CA THR A 91 3.15 -2.29 12.78
C THR A 91 3.56 -2.44 14.24
N LEU A 92 2.85 -1.81 15.18
CA LEU A 92 3.13 -1.98 16.60
C LEU A 92 3.02 -3.46 17.02
N LEU A 93 1.96 -4.15 16.59
CA LEU A 93 1.78 -5.57 16.88
C LEU A 93 2.87 -6.43 16.24
N ALA A 94 3.32 -6.10 15.03
CA ALA A 94 4.43 -6.77 14.36
C ALA A 94 5.74 -6.58 15.13
N ILE A 95 6.02 -5.38 15.64
CA ILE A 95 7.18 -5.11 16.50
C ILE A 95 7.11 -5.99 17.76
N LEU A 96 5.97 -5.99 18.46
CA LEU A 96 5.78 -6.80 19.68
C LEU A 96 5.88 -8.31 19.42
N ALA A 97 5.36 -8.79 18.30
CA ALA A 97 5.47 -10.20 17.90
C ALA A 97 6.92 -10.60 17.58
N SER A 98 7.76 -9.66 17.14
CA SER A 98 9.16 -9.88 16.75
C SER A 98 10.19 -9.69 17.87
N MET A 99 9.76 -9.64 19.12
CA MET A 99 10.65 -9.49 20.29
C MET A 99 11.67 -10.63 20.45
N HIS A 100 11.46 -11.75 19.79
CA HIS A 100 12.34 -12.92 19.79
C HIS A 100 13.41 -12.87 18.68
N ILE A 101 13.42 -11.85 17.81
CA ILE A 101 14.42 -11.73 16.74
C ILE A 101 15.77 -11.29 17.33
N ASP A 102 16.77 -12.16 17.23
CA ASP A 102 18.15 -11.92 17.70
C ASP A 102 19.13 -11.65 16.55
N LEU A 103 18.80 -12.10 15.33
CA LEU A 103 19.60 -11.78 14.15
C LEU A 103 19.40 -10.31 13.77
N ARG A 104 20.44 -9.49 13.89
CA ARG A 104 20.44 -8.08 13.40
C ARG A 104 19.17 -7.30 13.82
N PRO A 105 18.82 -7.26 15.13
CA PRO A 105 17.54 -6.71 15.58
C PRO A 105 17.39 -5.24 15.22
N ARG A 106 18.50 -4.50 15.23
CA ARG A 106 18.56 -3.08 14.86
C ARG A 106 18.05 -2.85 13.44
N GLU A 107 18.62 -3.57 12.48
CA GLU A 107 18.24 -3.47 11.07
C GLU A 107 16.81 -3.97 10.87
N TYR A 108 16.41 -5.05 11.55
CA TYR A 108 15.05 -5.60 11.48
C TYR A 108 13.98 -4.57 11.86
N PHE A 109 14.10 -3.96 13.06
CA PHE A 109 13.12 -2.99 13.53
C PHE A 109 13.18 -1.67 12.76
N ALA A 110 14.36 -1.24 12.32
CA ALA A 110 14.47 -0.07 11.44
C ALA A 110 13.73 -0.30 10.11
N LEU A 111 13.86 -1.49 9.49
CA LEU A 111 13.15 -1.82 8.26
C LEU A 111 11.64 -1.92 8.45
N LEU A 112 11.16 -2.40 9.60
CA LEU A 112 9.73 -2.36 9.92
C LEU A 112 9.18 -0.93 9.98
N LEU A 113 9.94 0.01 10.55
CA LEU A 113 9.53 1.43 10.57
C LEU A 113 9.62 2.07 9.19
N VAL A 114 10.63 1.75 8.37
CA VAL A 114 10.67 2.23 6.97
C VAL A 114 9.49 1.68 6.17
N LEU A 115 9.12 0.41 6.40
CA LEU A 115 7.93 -0.20 5.80
C LEU A 115 6.65 0.55 6.21
N GLU A 116 6.48 0.84 7.49
CA GLU A 116 5.37 1.65 8.02
C GLU A 116 5.31 3.02 7.34
N ALA A 117 6.43 3.73 7.23
CA ALA A 117 6.50 5.03 6.58
C ALA A 117 6.08 4.96 5.11
N GLY A 118 6.55 3.95 4.37
CA GLY A 118 6.15 3.71 2.98
C GLY A 118 4.65 3.50 2.83
N VAL A 119 4.08 2.60 3.64
CA VAL A 119 2.64 2.27 3.58
C VAL A 119 1.77 3.48 4.01
N LEU A 120 2.14 4.18 5.08
CA LEU A 120 1.45 5.40 5.51
C LEU A 120 1.51 6.48 4.44
N GLY A 121 2.66 6.64 3.79
CA GLY A 121 2.85 7.58 2.71
C GLY A 121 1.92 7.33 1.55
N VAL A 122 1.71 6.07 1.16
CA VAL A 122 0.75 5.71 0.10
C VAL A 122 -0.68 6.10 0.48
N PHE A 123 -1.12 5.82 1.70
CA PHE A 123 -2.50 6.12 2.11
C PHE A 123 -2.77 7.60 2.36
N THR A 124 -1.73 8.40 2.56
CA THR A 124 -1.86 9.84 2.86
C THR A 124 -1.50 10.75 1.69
N SER A 125 -0.81 10.25 0.66
CA SER A 125 -0.42 11.04 -0.51
C SER A 125 -1.61 11.38 -1.39
N LEU A 126 -1.67 12.64 -1.80
CA LEU A 126 -2.62 13.17 -2.78
C LEU A 126 -1.92 13.77 -4.01
N ASP A 127 -0.60 13.64 -4.09
CA ASP A 127 0.22 13.90 -5.27
C ASP A 127 0.66 12.55 -5.85
N MET A 128 0.45 12.31 -7.15
CA MET A 128 0.74 11.02 -7.79
C MET A 128 2.24 10.66 -7.76
N PHE A 129 3.13 11.65 -7.85
CA PHE A 129 4.57 11.39 -7.74
C PHE A 129 4.93 10.99 -6.31
N LEU A 130 4.39 11.71 -5.31
CA LEU A 130 4.61 11.37 -3.91
C LEU A 130 4.04 9.99 -3.56
N PHE A 131 2.85 9.66 -4.08
CA PHE A 131 2.24 8.34 -3.96
C PHE A 131 3.13 7.25 -4.55
N PHE A 132 3.65 7.45 -5.78
CA PHE A 132 4.57 6.52 -6.42
C PHE A 132 5.88 6.36 -5.64
N LEU A 133 6.42 7.45 -5.11
CA LEU A 133 7.65 7.42 -4.31
C LEU A 133 7.47 6.52 -3.07
N PHE A 134 6.38 6.70 -2.31
CA PHE A 134 6.11 5.88 -1.13
C PHE A 134 5.78 4.42 -1.49
N TRP A 135 5.13 4.20 -2.63
CA TRP A 135 4.89 2.87 -3.19
C TRP A 135 6.19 2.11 -3.49
N GLU A 136 7.22 2.80 -3.96
CA GLU A 136 8.53 2.17 -4.19
C GLU A 136 9.36 2.05 -2.90
N VAL A 137 9.21 2.99 -1.96
CA VAL A 137 9.95 2.97 -0.69
C VAL A 137 9.61 1.73 0.15
N GLU A 138 8.35 1.29 0.20
CA GLU A 138 7.94 0.09 0.95
C GLU A 138 8.49 -1.23 0.36
N LEU A 139 8.80 -1.26 -0.94
CA LEU A 139 9.32 -2.44 -1.63
C LEU A 139 10.69 -2.87 -1.08
N ILE A 140 11.56 -1.90 -0.80
CA ILE A 140 12.93 -2.12 -0.30
C ILE A 140 12.94 -2.85 1.06
N PRO A 141 12.28 -2.35 2.13
CA PRO A 141 12.26 -3.04 3.41
C PRO A 141 11.55 -4.39 3.31
N MET A 142 10.48 -4.52 2.51
CA MET A 142 9.81 -5.80 2.35
C MET A 142 10.75 -6.85 1.73
N TYR A 143 11.48 -6.50 0.68
CA TYR A 143 12.49 -7.36 0.07
C TYR A 143 13.54 -7.84 1.09
N LEU A 144 14.10 -6.91 1.87
CA LEU A 144 15.13 -7.23 2.86
C LEU A 144 14.58 -8.06 4.03
N LEU A 145 13.37 -7.74 4.50
CA LEU A 145 12.70 -8.46 5.59
C LEU A 145 12.44 -9.92 5.22
N ILE A 146 12.01 -10.19 3.97
CA ILE A 146 11.89 -11.56 3.47
C ILE A 146 13.29 -12.17 3.28
N GLY A 147 14.18 -11.50 2.54
CA GLY A 147 15.45 -12.08 2.10
C GLY A 147 16.44 -12.41 3.23
N ILE A 148 16.43 -11.66 4.33
CA ILE A 148 17.38 -11.83 5.44
C ILE A 148 16.77 -12.67 6.58
N TRP A 149 15.49 -12.47 6.93
CA TRP A 149 14.85 -13.12 8.08
C TRP A 149 13.82 -14.20 7.69
N GLY A 150 13.57 -14.40 6.40
CA GLY A 150 12.63 -15.41 5.93
C GLY A 150 13.13 -16.86 6.04
N GLY A 151 12.28 -17.77 5.57
CA GLY A 151 12.47 -19.22 5.60
C GLY A 151 13.47 -19.77 4.58
N ALA A 152 13.37 -21.07 4.30
CA ALA A 152 14.35 -21.81 3.50
C ALA A 152 14.47 -21.32 2.05
N ARG A 153 13.39 -20.82 1.44
CA ARG A 153 13.39 -20.32 0.04
C ARG A 153 13.23 -18.81 -0.02
N ARG A 154 13.67 -18.11 1.03
CA ARG A 154 13.57 -16.65 1.15
C ARG A 154 14.13 -15.87 -0.02
N GLU A 155 15.24 -16.30 -0.62
CA GLU A 155 15.86 -15.60 -1.76
C GLU A 155 14.94 -15.65 -3.00
N TYR A 156 14.43 -16.83 -3.33
CA TYR A 156 13.46 -17.00 -4.41
C TYR A 156 12.21 -16.16 -4.17
N ALA A 157 11.64 -16.21 -2.96
CA ALA A 157 10.43 -15.47 -2.62
C ALA A 157 10.64 -13.96 -2.67
N ALA A 158 11.76 -13.46 -2.13
CA ALA A 158 12.09 -12.04 -2.11
C ALA A 158 12.33 -11.51 -3.54
N ILE A 159 13.11 -12.22 -4.37
CA ILE A 159 13.35 -11.82 -5.76
C ILE A 159 12.05 -11.85 -6.57
N LYS A 160 11.24 -12.92 -6.43
CA LYS A 160 9.95 -13.02 -7.13
C LYS A 160 9.01 -11.88 -6.72
N PHE A 161 8.93 -11.55 -5.44
CA PHE A 161 8.16 -10.41 -4.93
C PHE A 161 8.58 -9.10 -5.62
N VAL A 162 9.88 -8.79 -5.63
CA VAL A 162 10.40 -7.56 -6.24
C VAL A 162 10.13 -7.52 -7.73
N ILE A 163 10.44 -8.59 -8.47
CA ILE A 163 10.23 -8.60 -9.93
C ILE A 163 8.76 -8.37 -10.28
N TYR A 164 7.83 -9.07 -9.61
CA TYR A 164 6.41 -8.89 -9.87
C TYR A 164 5.98 -7.45 -9.58
N THR A 165 6.26 -6.97 -8.37
CA THR A 165 5.77 -5.67 -7.91
C THR A 165 6.41 -4.50 -8.65
N LEU A 166 7.70 -4.60 -9.01
CA LEU A 166 8.41 -3.60 -9.80
C LEU A 166 7.91 -3.51 -11.24
N VAL A 167 7.60 -4.65 -11.88
CA VAL A 167 6.98 -4.64 -13.22
C VAL A 167 5.60 -3.97 -13.16
N GLY A 168 4.81 -4.28 -12.13
CA GLY A 168 3.53 -3.62 -11.89
C GLY A 168 3.68 -2.11 -11.69
N SER A 169 4.58 -1.69 -10.81
CA SER A 169 4.77 -0.27 -10.51
C SER A 169 5.41 0.51 -11.66
N ALA A 170 6.29 -0.10 -12.47
CA ALA A 170 6.81 0.52 -13.68
C ALA A 170 5.68 0.86 -14.68
N LEU A 171 4.71 -0.04 -14.87
CA LEU A 171 3.53 0.25 -15.70
C LEU A 171 2.62 1.30 -15.05
N MET A 172 2.43 1.26 -13.74
CA MET A 172 1.73 2.32 -13.02
C MET A 172 2.40 3.68 -13.24
N LEU A 173 3.73 3.77 -13.21
CA LEU A 173 4.47 5.01 -13.48
C LEU A 173 4.20 5.51 -14.90
N VAL A 174 4.17 4.62 -15.89
CA VAL A 174 3.78 4.99 -17.26
C VAL A 174 2.39 5.60 -17.29
N GLY A 175 1.42 5.04 -16.57
CA GLY A 175 0.07 5.60 -16.44
C GLY A 175 0.05 6.97 -15.74
N ILE A 176 0.81 7.13 -14.65
CA ILE A 176 0.96 8.40 -13.92
C ILE A 176 1.56 9.48 -14.82
N LEU A 177 2.61 9.16 -15.57
CA LEU A 177 3.24 10.09 -16.51
C LEU A 177 2.32 10.42 -17.69
N ALA A 178 1.55 9.45 -18.19
CA ALA A 178 0.56 9.69 -19.23
C ALA A 178 -0.50 10.71 -18.78
N LEU A 179 -1.03 10.57 -17.55
CA LEU A 179 -1.94 11.54 -16.93
C LEU A 179 -1.27 12.92 -16.79
N TYR A 180 -0.05 12.97 -16.27
CA TYR A 180 0.68 14.23 -16.10
C TYR A 180 0.85 14.99 -17.43
N PHE A 181 1.38 14.35 -18.47
CA PHE A 181 1.65 15.02 -19.75
C PHE A 181 0.39 15.35 -20.57
N ASN A 182 -0.74 14.69 -20.30
CA ASN A 182 -2.03 15.00 -20.93
C ASN A 182 -2.91 15.92 -20.07
N SER A 183 -2.49 16.26 -18.84
CA SER A 183 -3.19 17.24 -18.02
C SER A 183 -3.08 18.65 -18.63
N PRO A 184 -4.12 19.50 -18.53
CA PRO A 184 -4.04 20.89 -18.96
C PRO A 184 -2.86 21.62 -18.34
N ALA A 185 -2.24 22.53 -19.10
CA ALA A 185 -1.15 23.34 -18.59
C ALA A 185 -1.65 24.37 -17.55
N PRO A 186 -0.90 24.60 -16.43
CA PRO A 186 0.34 23.92 -16.07
C PRO A 186 0.10 22.47 -15.61
N HIS A 187 0.94 21.55 -16.09
CA HIS A 187 0.82 20.14 -15.73
C HIS A 187 0.92 19.92 -14.22
N THR A 188 0.21 18.90 -13.71
CA THR A 188 0.05 18.68 -12.28
C THR A 188 0.09 17.20 -11.91
N PHE A 189 0.61 16.90 -10.72
CA PHE A 189 0.49 15.59 -10.08
C PHE A 189 -0.60 15.55 -9.00
N ASP A 190 -1.29 16.67 -8.74
CA ASP A 190 -2.37 16.77 -7.75
C ASP A 190 -3.57 15.89 -8.15
N MET A 191 -3.78 14.81 -7.41
CA MET A 191 -4.84 13.84 -7.68
C MET A 191 -6.24 14.45 -7.59
N LEU A 192 -6.44 15.43 -6.69
CA LEU A 192 -7.74 16.07 -6.50
C LEU A 192 -8.11 16.92 -7.72
N LEU A 193 -7.11 17.61 -8.29
CA LEU A 193 -7.29 18.41 -9.50
C LEU A 193 -7.45 17.51 -10.73
N LEU A 194 -6.67 16.44 -10.84
CA LEU A 194 -6.76 15.47 -11.94
C LEU A 194 -8.12 14.78 -11.99
N GLY A 195 -8.76 14.54 -10.84
CA GLY A 195 -10.12 14.00 -10.75
C GLY A 195 -11.22 14.97 -11.19
N GLN A 196 -10.91 16.24 -11.41
CA GLN A 196 -11.85 17.24 -11.93
C GLN A 196 -11.74 17.42 -13.45
N PHE A 197 -10.73 16.83 -14.09
CA PHE A 197 -10.52 16.97 -15.53
C PHE A 197 -11.40 16.00 -16.32
N GLU A 198 -11.90 16.50 -17.44
CA GLU A 198 -12.56 15.67 -18.45
C GLU A 198 -11.51 15.07 -19.38
N TRP A 199 -11.29 13.77 -19.24
CA TRP A 199 -10.34 13.03 -20.08
C TRP A 199 -11.02 12.59 -21.37
N SER A 200 -10.31 12.67 -22.50
CA SER A 200 -10.83 12.11 -23.75
C SER A 200 -11.02 10.60 -23.59
N ARG A 201 -12.14 10.08 -24.10
CA ARG A 201 -12.49 8.66 -23.95
C ARG A 201 -11.40 7.71 -24.44
N SER A 202 -10.81 8.00 -25.60
CA SER A 202 -9.74 7.16 -26.18
C SER A 202 -8.50 7.12 -25.29
N PHE A 203 -8.11 8.26 -24.72
CA PHE A 203 -7.00 8.34 -23.78
C PHE A 203 -7.31 7.57 -22.49
N ALA A 204 -8.48 7.80 -21.89
CA ALA A 204 -8.89 7.15 -20.65
C ALA A 204 -8.93 5.62 -20.79
N LEU A 205 -9.45 5.09 -21.90
CA LEU A 205 -9.52 3.65 -22.16
C LEU A 205 -8.13 3.01 -22.36
N ILE A 206 -7.11 3.77 -22.75
CA ILE A 206 -5.74 3.26 -22.87
C ILE A 206 -5.01 3.33 -21.53
N VAL A 207 -5.14 4.44 -20.80
CA VAL A 207 -4.41 4.67 -19.55
C VAL A 207 -4.99 3.88 -18.38
N PHE A 208 -6.31 3.70 -18.34
CA PHE A 208 -6.97 2.93 -17.28
C PHE A 208 -6.40 1.51 -17.10
N PRO A 209 -6.30 0.64 -18.12
CA PRO A 209 -5.75 -0.70 -17.94
C PRO A 209 -4.26 -0.70 -17.56
N ILE A 210 -3.49 0.32 -17.95
CA ILE A 210 -2.08 0.48 -17.57
C ILE A 210 -1.95 0.75 -16.07
N LEU A 211 -2.73 1.70 -15.54
CA LEU A 211 -2.79 1.97 -14.09
C LEU A 211 -3.35 0.78 -13.33
N PHE A 212 -4.48 0.22 -13.80
CA PHE A 212 -5.14 -0.93 -13.20
C PHE A 212 -4.19 -2.11 -13.08
N PHE A 213 -3.37 -2.40 -14.09
CA PHE A 213 -2.41 -3.49 -14.03
C PHE A 213 -1.43 -3.36 -12.86
N GLY A 214 -0.85 -2.17 -12.66
CA GLY A 214 0.09 -1.95 -11.56
C GLY A 214 -0.53 -2.22 -10.19
N PHE A 215 -1.77 -1.77 -10.01
CA PHE A 215 -2.53 -2.07 -8.80
C PHE A 215 -2.98 -3.54 -8.71
N ALA A 216 -3.32 -4.17 -9.82
CA ALA A 216 -3.80 -5.54 -9.90
C ALA A 216 -2.71 -6.55 -9.49
N VAL A 217 -1.44 -6.25 -9.81
CA VAL A 217 -0.31 -7.04 -9.31
C VAL A 217 -0.23 -6.98 -7.78
N LYS A 218 -0.39 -5.79 -7.18
CA LYS A 218 -0.31 -5.59 -5.73
C LYS A 218 -1.55 -6.07 -4.96
N LEU A 219 -2.75 -6.07 -5.58
CA LEU A 219 -4.04 -6.60 -5.07
C LEU A 219 -4.19 -8.13 -5.26
N PRO A 220 -3.10 -8.85 -5.54
CA PRO A 220 -3.07 -10.16 -6.23
C PRO A 220 -4.32 -10.55 -7.04
N VAL A 221 -4.57 -9.90 -8.17
CA VAL A 221 -5.62 -10.31 -9.12
C VAL A 221 -5.11 -11.46 -9.98
N VAL A 222 -5.91 -12.52 -10.20
CA VAL A 222 -5.61 -13.60 -11.16
C VAL A 222 -5.45 -13.02 -12.58
N PRO A 223 -4.37 -13.35 -13.32
CA PRO A 223 -3.31 -14.35 -13.03
C PRO A 223 -2.03 -13.82 -12.36
N PHE A 224 -2.00 -12.56 -11.93
CA PHE A 224 -0.81 -11.86 -11.43
C PHE A 224 -0.51 -12.06 -9.94
N HIS A 225 -1.18 -13.01 -9.27
CA HIS A 225 -1.10 -13.22 -7.83
C HIS A 225 0.03 -14.14 -7.35
N THR A 226 0.75 -14.82 -8.24
CA THR A 226 1.60 -15.97 -7.85
C THR A 226 2.82 -15.61 -7.00
N TRP A 227 3.17 -14.32 -6.89
CA TRP A 227 4.20 -13.85 -5.97
C TRP A 227 3.75 -13.96 -4.50
N LEU A 228 2.44 -13.77 -4.24
CA LEU A 228 1.89 -13.63 -2.90
C LEU A 228 2.08 -14.90 -2.04
N PRO A 229 1.71 -16.12 -2.50
CA PRO A 229 1.87 -17.31 -1.67
C PRO A 229 3.32 -17.57 -1.27
N HIS A 230 4.28 -17.39 -2.18
CA HIS A 230 5.69 -17.58 -1.84
C HIS A 230 6.19 -16.53 -0.86
N ALA A 231 5.81 -15.26 -1.04
CA ALA A 231 6.16 -14.20 -0.12
C ALA A 231 5.61 -14.47 1.29
N HIS A 232 4.35 -14.88 1.41
CA HIS A 232 3.73 -15.20 2.70
C HIS A 232 4.35 -16.40 3.42
N VAL A 233 4.60 -17.49 2.69
CA VAL A 233 5.16 -18.72 3.26
C VAL A 233 6.55 -18.46 3.82
N GLU A 234 7.39 -17.76 3.06
CA GLU A 234 8.78 -17.54 3.44
C GLU A 234 8.96 -16.33 4.38
N ALA A 235 8.05 -15.36 4.42
CA ALA A 235 8.19 -14.19 5.31
C ALA A 235 8.17 -14.60 6.81
N PRO A 236 8.91 -13.86 7.67
CA PRO A 236 8.71 -13.93 9.12
C PRO A 236 7.24 -13.69 9.48
N THR A 237 6.75 -14.30 10.56
CA THR A 237 5.33 -14.24 10.93
C THR A 237 4.81 -12.80 11.02
N ALA A 238 5.52 -11.91 11.72
CA ALA A 238 5.14 -10.50 11.83
C ALA A 238 5.12 -9.75 10.49
N VAL A 239 6.06 -10.08 9.58
CA VAL A 239 6.14 -9.49 8.24
C VAL A 239 4.99 -10.00 7.36
N SER A 240 4.62 -11.28 7.51
CA SER A 240 3.47 -11.88 6.83
C SER A 240 2.14 -11.23 7.25
N VAL A 241 2.02 -10.83 8.53
CA VAL A 241 0.87 -10.05 9.02
C VAL A 241 0.81 -8.68 8.35
N LEU A 242 1.92 -7.96 8.23
CA LEU A 242 1.94 -6.66 7.53
C LEU A 242 1.64 -6.82 6.04
N LEU A 243 2.18 -7.87 5.42
CA LEU A 243 1.91 -8.20 4.03
C LEU A 243 0.41 -8.34 3.81
N ALA A 244 -0.25 -9.30 4.46
CA ALA A 244 -1.70 -9.53 4.31
C ALA A 244 -2.54 -8.34 4.80
N GLY A 245 -2.13 -7.75 5.92
CA GLY A 245 -2.87 -6.77 6.69
C GLY A 245 -2.99 -5.43 5.99
N VAL A 246 -1.90 -4.92 5.40
CA VAL A 246 -1.88 -3.57 4.81
C VAL A 246 -1.32 -3.49 3.40
N LEU A 247 -0.31 -4.26 3.03
CA LEU A 247 0.32 -4.13 1.69
C LEU A 247 -0.67 -4.45 0.56
N LEU A 248 -1.54 -5.46 0.72
CA LEU A 248 -2.53 -5.78 -0.31
C LEU A 248 -3.60 -4.68 -0.45
N LYS A 249 -3.87 -3.93 0.62
CA LYS A 249 -4.87 -2.86 0.61
C LYS A 249 -4.41 -1.67 -0.22
N MET A 250 -3.10 -1.50 -0.40
CA MET A 250 -2.53 -0.47 -1.27
C MET A 250 -3.00 -0.63 -2.72
N GLY A 251 -3.10 -1.86 -3.22
CA GLY A 251 -3.63 -2.14 -4.56
C GLY A 251 -5.07 -1.66 -4.72
N GLY A 252 -5.95 -2.04 -3.79
CA GLY A 252 -7.36 -1.61 -3.81
C GLY A 252 -7.51 -0.11 -3.60
N TYR A 253 -6.74 0.47 -2.67
CA TYR A 253 -6.68 1.90 -2.43
C TYR A 253 -6.25 2.67 -3.68
N GLY A 254 -5.22 2.21 -4.39
CA GLY A 254 -4.76 2.81 -5.65
C GLY A 254 -5.81 2.73 -6.76
N MET A 255 -6.52 1.61 -6.89
CA MET A 255 -7.64 1.49 -7.83
C MET A 255 -8.78 2.47 -7.50
N LEU A 256 -9.16 2.55 -6.23
CA LEU A 256 -10.20 3.49 -5.79
C LEU A 256 -9.77 4.93 -6.01
N ARG A 257 -8.56 5.29 -5.59
CA ARG A 257 -8.06 6.67 -5.58
C ARG A 257 -7.65 7.15 -6.96
N LEU A 258 -6.92 6.37 -7.76
CA LEU A 258 -6.45 6.81 -9.07
C LEU A 258 -7.40 6.36 -10.18
N CYS A 259 -7.74 5.08 -10.27
CA CYS A 259 -8.55 4.61 -11.40
C CYS A 259 -9.98 5.15 -11.36
N LEU A 260 -10.67 5.04 -10.23
CA LEU A 260 -12.08 5.41 -10.14
C LEU A 260 -12.29 6.93 -10.05
N THR A 261 -11.44 7.66 -9.30
CA THR A 261 -11.64 9.12 -9.17
C THR A 261 -11.09 9.92 -10.35
N ILE A 262 -9.99 9.50 -10.98
CA ILE A 262 -9.38 10.24 -12.10
C ILE A 262 -9.98 9.81 -13.44
N LEU A 263 -10.34 8.53 -13.61
CA LEU A 263 -10.84 7.97 -14.87
C LEU A 263 -12.22 7.29 -14.70
N PRO A 264 -13.25 7.97 -14.17
CA PRO A 264 -14.53 7.36 -13.82
C PRO A 264 -15.29 6.79 -15.03
N ASP A 265 -15.19 7.41 -16.21
CA ASP A 265 -15.82 6.90 -17.43
C ASP A 265 -15.20 5.57 -17.87
N ALA A 266 -13.87 5.48 -17.88
CA ALA A 266 -13.18 4.23 -18.20
C ALA A 266 -13.47 3.16 -17.14
N ALA A 267 -13.56 3.52 -15.86
CA ALA A 267 -13.96 2.60 -14.80
C ALA A 267 -15.33 1.98 -15.07
N ARG A 268 -16.31 2.77 -15.53
CA ARG A 268 -17.63 2.28 -15.95
C ARG A 268 -17.56 1.33 -17.14
N GLU A 269 -16.74 1.63 -18.15
CA GLU A 269 -16.58 0.75 -19.32
C GLU A 269 -15.88 -0.58 -18.98
N TYR A 270 -14.93 -0.56 -18.03
CA TYR A 270 -14.21 -1.76 -17.58
C TYR A 270 -14.91 -2.51 -16.44
N ALA A 271 -15.96 -1.97 -15.83
CA ALA A 271 -16.63 -2.54 -14.65
C ALA A 271 -17.01 -4.02 -14.83
N PHE A 272 -17.59 -4.37 -15.98
CA PHE A 272 -17.97 -5.75 -16.29
C PHE A 272 -16.75 -6.70 -16.29
N TRP A 273 -15.65 -6.29 -16.92
CA TRP A 273 -14.42 -7.08 -16.99
C TRP A 273 -13.74 -7.19 -15.62
N ILE A 274 -13.75 -6.12 -14.83
CA ILE A 274 -13.27 -6.13 -13.44
C ILE A 274 -14.12 -7.10 -12.61
N GLY A 275 -15.44 -7.13 -12.81
CA GLY A 275 -16.36 -8.07 -12.15
C GLY A 275 -16.08 -9.53 -12.51
N ILE A 276 -15.71 -9.82 -13.77
CA ILE A 276 -15.26 -11.16 -14.17
C ILE A 276 -13.96 -11.52 -13.45
N LEU A 277 -12.95 -10.63 -13.49
CA LEU A 277 -11.68 -10.87 -12.80
C LEU A 277 -11.88 -11.07 -11.30
N ALA A 278 -12.76 -10.29 -10.67
CA ALA A 278 -13.12 -10.42 -9.26
C ALA A 278 -13.73 -11.78 -8.95
N SER A 279 -14.72 -12.20 -9.75
CA SER A 279 -15.38 -13.50 -9.60
C SER A 279 -14.39 -14.66 -9.76
N VAL A 280 -13.50 -14.58 -10.76
CA VAL A 280 -12.42 -15.55 -10.93
C VAL A 280 -11.47 -15.52 -9.74
N ASN A 281 -11.10 -14.35 -9.22
CA ASN A 281 -10.20 -14.22 -8.07
C ASN A 281 -10.78 -14.90 -6.81
N VAL A 282 -12.07 -14.66 -6.53
CA VAL A 282 -12.79 -15.28 -5.40
C VAL A 282 -12.79 -16.80 -5.55
N LEU A 283 -13.28 -17.31 -6.68
CA LEU A 283 -13.45 -18.73 -6.91
C LEU A 283 -12.12 -19.48 -7.00
N TYR A 284 -11.18 -18.96 -7.79
CA TYR A 284 -9.87 -19.57 -7.96
C TYR A 284 -9.11 -19.62 -6.62
N GLY A 285 -9.06 -18.50 -5.88
CA GLY A 285 -8.41 -18.45 -4.58
C GLY A 285 -9.00 -19.48 -3.62
N ALA A 286 -10.34 -19.57 -3.54
CA ALA A 286 -11.03 -20.53 -2.67
C ALA A 286 -10.74 -22.00 -3.06
N LEU A 287 -10.77 -22.33 -4.35
CA LEU A 287 -10.48 -23.69 -4.82
C LEU A 287 -9.02 -24.09 -4.55
N VAL A 288 -8.07 -23.18 -4.75
CA VAL A 288 -6.66 -23.46 -4.51
C VAL A 288 -6.36 -23.64 -3.02
N VAL A 289 -7.05 -22.91 -2.12
CA VAL A 289 -6.97 -23.11 -0.67
C VAL A 289 -7.25 -24.57 -0.28
N LEU A 290 -8.28 -25.19 -0.86
CA LEU A 290 -8.65 -26.58 -0.55
C LEU A 290 -7.54 -27.60 -0.90
N ALA A 291 -6.67 -27.25 -1.84
CA ALA A 291 -5.55 -28.07 -2.26
C ALA A 291 -4.26 -27.80 -1.45
N GLN A 292 -4.22 -26.74 -0.63
CA GLN A 292 -3.02 -26.39 0.14
C GLN A 292 -2.86 -27.27 1.38
N ARG A 293 -1.61 -27.65 1.66
CA ARG A 293 -1.23 -28.37 2.89
C ARG A 293 -0.44 -27.51 3.87
N ASP A 294 0.15 -26.42 3.38
CA ASP A 294 0.89 -25.46 4.20
C ASP A 294 -0.06 -24.37 4.75
N LEU A 295 -0.02 -24.12 6.05
CA LEU A 295 -0.92 -23.19 6.71
C LEU A 295 -0.71 -21.73 6.25
N LYS A 296 0.54 -21.32 5.99
CA LYS A 296 0.80 -19.97 5.49
C LYS A 296 0.33 -19.81 4.04
N ALA A 297 0.45 -20.86 3.23
CA ALA A 297 -0.11 -20.88 1.87
C ALA A 297 -1.65 -20.82 1.89
N VAL A 298 -2.32 -21.51 2.82
CA VAL A 298 -3.77 -21.42 3.04
C VAL A 298 -4.17 -19.96 3.32
N VAL A 299 -3.48 -19.29 4.25
CA VAL A 299 -3.74 -17.88 4.57
C VAL A 299 -3.49 -16.97 3.36
N ALA A 300 -2.44 -17.23 2.58
CA ALA A 300 -2.13 -16.45 1.40
C ALA A 300 -3.21 -16.58 0.30
N TYR A 301 -3.61 -17.80 -0.06
CA TYR A 301 -4.65 -17.99 -1.08
C TYR A 301 -6.04 -17.57 -0.60
N SER A 302 -6.32 -17.68 0.71
CA SER A 302 -7.52 -17.07 1.31
C SER A 302 -7.50 -15.55 1.13
N SER A 303 -6.33 -14.91 1.29
CA SER A 303 -6.16 -13.47 1.04
C SER A 303 -6.38 -13.10 -0.44
N VAL A 304 -5.94 -13.94 -1.39
CA VAL A 304 -6.25 -13.76 -2.83
C VAL A 304 -7.77 -13.76 -3.05
N SER A 305 -8.47 -14.76 -2.51
CA SER A 305 -9.93 -14.86 -2.61
C SER A 305 -10.61 -13.63 -2.00
N GLN A 306 -10.18 -13.20 -0.81
CA GLN A 306 -10.75 -12.05 -0.11
C GLN A 306 -10.54 -10.71 -0.84
N MET A 307 -9.37 -10.50 -1.44
CA MET A 307 -9.13 -9.32 -2.29
C MET A 307 -9.99 -9.35 -3.56
N GLY A 308 -10.45 -10.52 -4.00
CA GLY A 308 -11.50 -10.65 -5.01
C GLY A 308 -12.81 -9.94 -4.63
N TYR A 309 -13.21 -9.95 -3.35
CA TYR A 309 -14.39 -9.18 -2.90
C TYR A 309 -14.17 -7.67 -2.98
N VAL A 310 -12.96 -7.20 -2.65
CA VAL A 310 -12.60 -5.78 -2.82
C VAL A 310 -12.72 -5.39 -4.29
N LEU A 311 -12.21 -6.24 -5.20
CA LEU A 311 -12.31 -6.01 -6.64
C LEU A 311 -13.77 -6.04 -7.13
N LEU A 312 -14.60 -6.90 -6.55
CA LEU A 312 -16.04 -6.96 -6.87
C LEU A 312 -16.77 -5.70 -6.39
N GLY A 313 -16.43 -5.20 -5.20
CA GLY A 313 -16.96 -3.94 -4.68
C GLY A 313 -16.61 -2.75 -5.57
N ILE A 314 -15.37 -2.71 -6.08
CA ILE A 314 -14.89 -1.74 -7.07
C ILE A 314 -15.68 -1.85 -8.38
N ALA A 315 -15.91 -3.07 -8.88
CA ALA A 315 -16.69 -3.30 -10.10
C ALA A 315 -18.17 -2.87 -9.97
N GLY A 316 -18.71 -2.88 -8.75
CA GLY A 316 -20.11 -2.52 -8.50
C GLY A 316 -20.44 -1.04 -8.71
N LEU A 317 -19.46 -0.14 -8.53
CA LEU A 317 -19.61 1.32 -8.72
C LEU A 317 -20.84 1.95 -8.03
N THR A 318 -21.25 1.40 -6.88
CA THR A 318 -22.31 1.95 -6.04
C THR A 318 -21.76 2.33 -4.67
N SER A 319 -22.42 3.25 -3.97
CA SER A 319 -22.05 3.59 -2.59
C SER A 319 -22.05 2.38 -1.66
N ILE A 320 -23.02 1.47 -1.83
CA ILE A 320 -23.13 0.22 -1.07
C ILE A 320 -21.95 -0.70 -1.38
N SER A 321 -21.64 -0.93 -2.67
CA SER A 321 -20.55 -1.83 -3.06
C SER A 321 -19.17 -1.32 -2.65
N LEU A 322 -18.99 0.01 -2.56
CA LEU A 322 -17.75 0.64 -2.12
C LEU A 322 -17.61 0.68 -0.59
N ALA A 323 -18.72 0.67 0.15
CA ALA A 323 -18.71 0.63 1.62
C ALA A 323 -18.38 -0.77 2.17
N GLY A 324 -18.71 -1.83 1.40
CA GLY A 324 -18.51 -3.23 1.78
C GLY A 324 -19.77 -3.88 2.35
#